data_AF-A0A2V5UKM0-F1
#
_entry.id   AF-A0A2V5UKM0-F1
#
_cell.length_a   1.000
_cell.length_b   1.000
_cell.length_c   1.000
_cell.angle_alpha   90.00
_cell.angle_beta   90.00
_cell.angle_gamma   90.00
#
_symmetry.space_group_name_H-M   'P 1'
#
loop_
_entity.id
_entity.type
_entity.pdbx_description
1 polymer ?
#
loop_
_entity_poly.entity_id
_entity_poly.type
_entity_poly.pdbx_seq_one_letter_code
_entity_poly.pdbx_strand_id
1 'polypeptide(L)' 'MLIINADVWGRSAVETDAALRCYEAGRITSVSAMVFMANSERAAELAKENQVNAGLHLNYSETFTGRNNS' A
#
# COMPACT_ATOMS: atom_id res chain seq x y z
N MET A 1 -14.77 -11.43 -11.89
CA MET A 1 -13.69 -10.46 -11.65
C MET A 1 -12.56 -11.19 -10.95
N LEU A 2 -11.36 -11.23 -11.53
CA LEU A 2 -10.18 -11.81 -10.89
C LEU A 2 -9.45 -10.71 -10.12
N ILE A 3 -9.09 -11.00 -8.87
CA ILE A 3 -8.32 -10.08 -8.03
C ILE A 3 -6.85 -10.50 -8.08
N ILE A 4 -5.99 -9.59 -8.52
CA ILE A 4 -4.53 -9.72 -8.44
C ILE A 4 -4.06 -8.65 -7.45
N ASN A 5 -3.67 -9.07 -6.25
CA ASN A 5 -3.35 -8.17 -5.14
C ASN A 5 -1.84 -8.02 -4.98
N ALA A 6 -1.37 -6.79 -4.72
CA ALA A 6 -0.03 -6.57 -4.18
C ALA A 6 -0.10 -6.30 -2.67
N ASP A 7 0.66 -7.09 -1.91
CA ASP A 7 0.78 -6.92 -0.47
C ASP A 7 1.75 -5.78 -0.11
N VAL A 8 1.78 -5.42 1.18
CA VAL A 8 2.71 -4.47 1.79
C VAL A 8 2.66 -3.02 1.29
N TRP A 9 1.55 -2.59 0.69
CA TRP A 9 1.34 -1.20 0.28
C TRP A 9 1.49 -0.24 1.47
N GLY A 10 2.29 0.82 1.33
CA GLY A 10 2.59 1.75 2.41
C GLY A 10 3.70 1.34 3.37
N ARG A 11 4.26 0.12 3.25
CA ARG A 11 5.41 -0.33 4.06
C ARG A 11 6.64 0.57 3.89
N SER A 12 7.08 0.74 2.64
CA SER A 12 8.13 1.69 2.26
C SER A 12 7.84 2.30 0.89
N ALA A 13 8.57 3.35 0.52
CA ALA A 13 8.40 3.97 -0.79
C ALA A 13 8.68 3.00 -1.95
N VAL A 14 9.65 2.10 -1.79
CA VAL A 14 10.06 1.17 -2.85
C VAL A 14 8.94 0.19 -3.19
N GLU A 15 8.32 -0.44 -2.19
CA GLU A 15 7.19 -1.36 -2.43
C GLU A 15 5.96 -0.61 -2.95
N THR A 16 5.63 0.56 -2.38
CA THR A 16 4.50 1.39 -2.85
C THR A 16 4.66 1.80 -4.31
N ASP A 17 5.83 2.30 -4.72
CA ASP A 17 6.06 2.74 -6.10
C ASP A 17 6.07 1.56 -7.09
N ALA A 18 6.59 0.40 -6.67
CA ALA A 18 6.55 -0.80 -7.50
C ALA A 18 5.11 -1.29 -7.73
N ALA A 19 4.30 -1.35 -6.68
CA ALA A 19 2.89 -1.72 -6.78
C ALA A 19 2.11 -0.71 -7.63
N LEU A 20 2.38 0.60 -7.49
CA LEU A 20 1.71 1.63 -8.27
C LEU A 20 1.98 1.47 -9.77
N ARG A 21 3.25 1.32 -10.16
CA ARG A 21 3.63 1.06 -11.56
C ARG A 21 2.95 -0.20 -12.11
N CYS A 22 2.85 -1.25 -11.30
CA CYS A 22 2.14 -2.47 -11.70
C CYS A 22 0.64 -2.24 -11.89
N TYR A 23 0.02 -1.43 -11.03
CA TYR A 23 -1.40 -1.07 -11.15
C TYR A 23 -1.66 -0.23 -12.40
N GLU A 24 -0.85 0.82 -12.62
CA GLU A 24 -0.92 1.67 -13.81
C GLU A 24 -0.71 0.88 -15.11
N ALA A 25 0.15 -0.14 -15.08
CA ALA A 25 0.36 -1.06 -16.20
C ALA A 25 -0.70 -2.18 -16.32
N GLY A 26 -1.76 -2.16 -15.50
CA GLY A 26 -2.85 -3.15 -15.51
C GLY A 26 -2.44 -4.56 -15.09
N ARG A 27 -1.33 -4.70 -14.34
CA ARG A 27 -0.78 -6.00 -13.90
C ARG A 27 -1.37 -6.49 -12.58
N ILE A 28 -1.80 -5.57 -11.72
CA ILE A 28 -2.53 -5.85 -10.49
C ILE A 28 -3.85 -5.09 -10.48
N THR A 29 -4.82 -5.55 -9.70
CA THR A 29 -6.17 -4.97 -9.62
C THR A 29 -6.49 -4.37 -8.26
N SER A 30 -5.69 -4.67 -7.23
CA SER A 30 -5.87 -4.15 -5.86
C SER A 30 -4.56 -4.19 -5.08
N VAL A 31 -4.56 -3.56 -3.92
CA VAL A 31 -3.48 -3.61 -2.95
C VAL A 31 -4.01 -3.90 -1.55
N SER A 32 -3.18 -4.46 -0.67
CA SER A 32 -3.45 -4.49 0.78
C SER A 32 -2.45 -3.61 1.51
N ALA A 33 -2.95 -2.57 2.18
CA ALA A 33 -2.16 -1.54 2.83
C ALA A 33 -1.78 -1.91 4.26
N MET A 34 -0.49 -1.78 4.57
CA MET A 34 0.00 -1.76 5.94
C MET A 34 -0.15 -0.34 6.50
N VAL A 35 -0.68 -0.25 7.71
CA VAL A 35 -0.88 1.00 8.45
C VAL A 35 0.25 1.24 9.44
N PHE A 36 0.46 2.51 9.82
CA PHE A 36 1.53 2.93 10.74
C PHE A 36 2.94 2.59 10.25
N MET A 37 3.13 2.50 8.93
CA MET A 37 4.43 2.27 8.30
C MET A 37 5.00 3.58 7.76
N ALA A 38 6.32 3.60 7.50
CA ALA A 38 7.06 4.79 7.08
C ALA A 38 6.49 5.47 5.83
N ASN A 39 5.73 4.75 5.00
CA ASN A 39 5.12 5.29 3.79
C ASN A 39 3.59 5.30 3.80
N SER A 40 2.92 4.94 4.91
CA SER A 40 1.47 4.76 4.95
C SER A 40 0.69 6.01 4.50
N GLU A 41 1.09 7.21 4.96
CA GLU A 41 0.41 8.46 4.59
C GLU A 41 0.51 8.74 3.09
N ARG A 42 1.73 8.68 2.54
CA ARG A 42 1.95 8.86 1.09
C ARG A 42 1.18 7.83 0.28
N ALA A 43 1.21 6.58 0.71
CA ALA A 43 0.53 5.48 0.04
C ALA A 43 -1.00 5.63 0.06
N ALA A 44 -1.57 6.24 1.10
CA ALA A 44 -2.99 6.57 1.15
C ALA A 44 -3.37 7.65 0.12
N GLU A 45 -2.57 8.71 0.00
CA GLU A 45 -2.79 9.75 -1.01
C GLU A 45 -2.66 9.19 -2.43
N LEU A 46 -1.62 8.40 -2.71
CA LEU A 46 -1.44 7.76 -4.02
C LEU A 46 -2.60 6.83 -4.38
N ALA A 47 -3.11 6.05 -3.41
CA ALA A 47 -4.27 5.19 -3.65
C ALA A 47 -5.52 6.01 -3.99
N LYS A 48 -5.72 7.15 -3.32
CA LYS A 48 -6.83 8.07 -3.58
C LYS A 48 -6.71 8.74 -4.95
N GLU A 49 -5.54 9.28 -5.27
CA GLU A 49 -5.25 9.95 -6.54
C GLU A 49 -5.43 9.02 -7.75
N ASN A 50 -4.96 7.78 -7.63
CA ASN A 50 -4.98 6.80 -8.72
C ASN A 50 -6.16 5.83 -8.66
N GLN A 51 -7.10 6.04 -7.74
CA GLN A 51 -8.28 5.20 -7.52
C GLN A 51 -7.94 3.71 -7.35
N VAL A 52 -6.85 3.41 -6.64
CA VAL A 52 -6.42 2.05 -6.33
C VAL A 52 -7.34 1.45 -5.28
N ASN A 53 -7.91 0.28 -5.55
CA ASN A 53 -8.70 -0.44 -4.54
C ASN A 53 -7.76 -0.99 -3.45
N ALA A 54 -7.87 -0.45 -2.24
CA ALA A 54 -7.00 -0.78 -1.11
C ALA A 54 -7.78 -1.51 0.01
N GLY A 55 -7.32 -2.72 0.35
CA GLY A 55 -7.70 -3.44 1.57
C GLY A 55 -6.73 -3.20 2.72
N LEU A 56 -7.03 -3.74 3.91
CA LEU A 56 -6.15 -3.67 5.08
C LEU A 56 -5.27 -4.93 5.18
N HIS A 57 -3.95 -4.74 5.30
CA HIS A 57 -2.99 -5.78 5.60
C HIS A 57 -2.67 -5.77 7.11
N LEU A 58 -3.22 -6.72 7.86
CA LEU A 58 -2.96 -6.84 9.29
C LEU A 58 -1.52 -7.31 9.53
N ASN A 59 -0.77 -6.54 10.30
CA ASN A 59 0.64 -6.80 10.60
C ASN A 59 0.83 -7.15 12.08
N TYR A 60 1.32 -8.36 12.35
CA TYR A 60 1.65 -8.85 13.69
C TYR A 60 3.16 -9.16 13.88
N SER A 61 3.96 -9.02 12.83
CA SER A 61 5.35 -9.48 12.80
C SER A 61 6.38 -8.35 12.64
N GLU A 62 5.97 -7.18 12.16
CA GLU A 62 6.88 -6.04 11.95
C GLU A 62 6.53 -4.87 12.87
N THR A 63 7.55 -4.19 13.39
CA THR A 63 7.39 -2.95 14.15
C THR A 63 6.87 -1.82 13.26
N PHE A 64 5.99 -0.97 13.79
CA PHE A 64 5.54 0.24 13.12
C PHE A 64 6.70 1.23 12.92
N THR A 65 6.77 1.80 11.72
CA THR A 65 7.86 2.69 11.28
C THR A 65 7.37 4.07 10.85
N GLY A 66 6.05 4.27 10.80
CA GLY A 66 5.43 5.56 10.56
C GLY A 66 5.56 6.49 11.77
N ARG A 67 5.19 7.76 11.58
CA ARG A 67 5.13 8.69 12.72
C ARG A 67 4.08 8.21 13.70
N ASN A 68 4.49 8.01 14.95
CA ASN A 68 3.56 7.93 16.06
C ASN A 68 3.10 9.36 16.36
N ASN A 69 1.83 9.68 16.07
CA ASN A 69 1.18 10.83 16.68
C ASN A 69 0.90 10.45 18.14
N SER A 70 1.91 10.57 19.00
CA SER A 70 1.78 10.56 20.46
C SER A 70 1.44 11.95 20.98
#